data_AF-A0A814EBU8-F1
#
_entry.id   AF-A0A814EBU8-F1
#
_cell.length_a   1.000
_cell.length_b   1.000
_cell.length_c   1.000
_cell.angle_alpha   90.00
_cell.angle_beta   90.00
_cell.angle_gamma   90.00
#
_symmetry.space_group_name_H-M   'P 1'
#
loop_
_entity.id
_entity.type
_entity.pdbx_description
1 polymer ?
#
loop_
_entity_poly.entity_id
_entity_poly.type
_entity_poly.pdbx_seq_one_letter_code
_entity_poly.pdbx_strand_id
1 'polypeptide(L)'
;MTEESNITRGSTRHNVTQMTKAENYSTTCPFCEEPLTSFSKRDHVLICGRKTDECPRCRTFVSRAVFGRHYANDCANLDEY
;
A
#
# COMPACT_ATOMS: atom_id res chain seq x y z
N MET A 1 -40.15 -10.60 -27.50
CA MET A 1 -39.16 -9.55 -27.81
C MET A 1 -39.20 -8.61 -26.61
N THR A 2 -38.22 -8.45 -25.73
CA THR A 2 -36.86 -8.99 -25.55
C THR A 2 -36.52 -8.79 -24.07
N GLU A 3 -35.63 -9.64 -23.58
CA GLU A 3 -35.17 -9.74 -22.20
C GLU A 3 -34.50 -8.44 -21.70
N GLU A 4 -34.96 -7.89 -20.58
CA GLU A 4 -34.24 -6.81 -19.90
C GLU A 4 -33.16 -7.40 -18.99
N SER A 5 -31.92 -7.13 -19.39
CA SER A 5 -30.71 -7.76 -18.88
C SER A 5 -30.33 -7.24 -17.49
N ASN A 6 -30.36 -8.12 -16.51
CA ASN A 6 -29.71 -7.94 -15.21
C ASN A 6 -28.19 -7.89 -15.38
N ILE A 7 -27.55 -6.75 -15.10
CA ILE A 7 -26.11 -6.68 -14.83
C ILE A 7 -25.87 -5.85 -13.58
N THR A 8 -26.02 -6.47 -12.41
CA THR A 8 -25.52 -5.92 -11.14
C THR A 8 -24.01 -6.08 -11.15
N ARG A 9 -23.28 -4.98 -11.33
CA ARG A 9 -21.81 -4.93 -11.23
C ARG A 9 -21.41 -5.35 -9.83
N GLY A 10 -20.97 -6.61 -9.68
CA GLY A 10 -20.41 -7.13 -8.45
C GLY A 10 -19.11 -6.42 -8.12
N SER A 11 -19.16 -5.50 -7.15
CA SER A 11 -17.96 -4.98 -6.49
C SER A 11 -17.27 -6.13 -5.77
N THR A 12 -16.09 -6.52 -6.26
CA THR A 12 -15.21 -7.53 -5.67
C THR A 12 -14.88 -7.12 -4.23
N ARG A 13 -15.62 -7.70 -3.28
CA ARG A 13 -15.36 -7.58 -1.85
C ARG A 13 -14.01 -8.22 -1.56
N HIS A 14 -13.02 -7.40 -1.20
CA HIS A 14 -11.78 -7.88 -0.63
C HIS A 14 -12.11 -8.38 0.79
N ASN A 15 -12.13 -9.69 0.96
CA ASN A 15 -12.48 -10.35 2.21
C ASN A 15 -11.24 -10.34 3.11
N VAL A 16 -11.07 -9.28 3.91
CA VAL A 16 -9.97 -9.19 4.88
C VAL A 16 -10.32 -10.05 6.09
N THR A 17 -9.81 -11.28 6.09
CA THR A 17 -9.90 -12.21 7.22
C THR A 17 -9.20 -11.60 8.44
N GLN A 18 -9.98 -11.29 9.47
CA GLN A 18 -9.50 -10.87 10.78
C GLN A 18 -8.70 -12.02 11.42
N MET A 19 -7.40 -11.83 11.64
CA MET A 19 -6.53 -12.83 12.27
C MET A 19 -6.33 -12.51 13.77
N THR A 20 -6.49 -13.56 14.57
CA THR A 20 -6.56 -13.56 16.03
C THR A 20 -5.18 -13.41 16.70
N LYS A 21 -5.08 -12.38 17.55
CA LYS A 21 -4.34 -12.27 18.82
C LYS A 21 -3.41 -13.44 19.20
N ALA A 22 -2.17 -13.42 18.73
CA ALA A 22 -1.03 -14.05 19.41
C ALA A 22 0.26 -13.29 19.04
N GLU A 23 0.94 -12.74 20.05
CA GLU A 23 2.28 -12.15 19.99
C GLU A 23 2.44 -10.96 19.02
N ASN A 24 1.97 -9.81 19.52
CA ASN A 24 1.86 -8.51 18.87
C ASN A 24 3.23 -7.83 18.65
N TYR A 25 4.16 -8.45 17.91
CA TYR A 25 5.35 -7.77 17.41
C TYR A 25 5.02 -7.11 16.07
N SER A 26 4.16 -6.09 16.10
CA SER A 26 3.81 -5.30 14.92
C SER A 26 5.05 -4.55 14.44
N THR A 27 5.81 -5.16 13.53
CA THR A 27 6.86 -4.40 12.84
C THR A 27 6.20 -3.63 11.71
N THR A 28 6.41 -2.32 11.68
CA THR A 28 6.03 -1.50 10.54
C THR A 28 6.87 -1.86 9.32
N CYS A 29 6.28 -1.77 8.14
CA CYS A 29 7.02 -1.89 6.89
C CYS A 29 7.94 -0.66 6.73
N PRO A 30 9.24 -0.81 6.41
CA PRO A 30 10.11 0.35 6.18
C PRO A 30 9.77 1.10 4.87
N PHE A 31 8.93 0.54 4.00
CA PHE A 31 8.61 1.09 2.68
C PHE A 31 7.24 1.77 2.59
N CYS A 32 6.25 1.27 3.33
CA CYS A 32 4.89 1.83 3.33
C CYS A 32 4.39 2.18 4.73
N GLU A 33 5.23 1.98 5.76
CA GLU A 33 4.96 2.29 7.17
C GLU A 33 3.72 1.60 7.75
N GLU A 34 3.08 0.70 7.00
CA GLU A 34 1.91 -0.04 7.45
C GLU A 34 2.29 -1.12 8.47
N PRO A 35 1.43 -1.38 9.47
CA PRO A 35 1.65 -2.40 10.47
C PRO A 35 1.58 -3.79 9.82
N LEU A 36 2.68 -4.56 9.89
CA LEU A 36 2.73 -5.91 9.36
C LEU A 36 2.54 -6.93 10.48
N THR A 37 1.74 -7.95 10.20
CA THR A 37 1.71 -9.17 11.01
C THR A 37 2.95 -10.01 10.70
N SER A 38 3.46 -10.72 11.71
CA SER A 38 4.72 -11.49 11.65
C SER A 38 4.77 -12.52 10.51
N PHE A 39 3.63 -13.15 10.19
CA PHE A 39 3.53 -14.17 9.14
C PHE A 39 3.79 -13.63 7.73
N SER A 40 3.31 -12.42 7.42
CA SER A 40 3.41 -11.84 6.08
C SER A 40 4.52 -10.80 5.95
N LYS A 41 5.33 -10.57 6.99
CA LYS A 41 6.36 -9.53 7.00
C LYS A 41 7.39 -9.70 5.89
N ARG A 42 7.96 -10.91 5.72
CA ARG A 42 9.04 -11.14 4.74
C ARG A 42 8.56 -10.95 3.30
N ASP A 43 7.47 -11.60 2.93
CA ASP A 43 6.87 -11.46 1.61
C ASP A 43 6.39 -10.03 1.35
N HIS A 44 5.77 -9.39 2.34
CA HIS A 44 5.37 -7.99 2.21
C HIS A 44 6.59 -7.10 1.97
N VAL A 45 7.65 -7.19 2.76
CA VAL A 45 8.85 -6.36 2.60
C VAL A 45 9.49 -6.57 1.23
N LEU A 46 9.55 -7.81 0.73
CA LEU A 46 10.06 -8.13 -0.61
C LEU A 46 9.19 -7.53 -1.73
N ILE A 47 7.86 -7.65 -1.64
CA ILE A 47 6.94 -7.15 -2.65
C ILE A 47 6.83 -5.63 -2.58
N CYS A 48 6.70 -5.07 -1.38
CA CYS A 48 6.57 -3.64 -1.12
C CYS A 48 7.84 -2.93 -1.55
N GLY A 49 9.03 -3.42 -1.16
CA GLY A 49 10.31 -2.86 -1.61
C GLY A 49 10.48 -2.87 -3.13
N ARG A 50 9.98 -3.88 -3.84
CA ARG A 50 9.97 -3.91 -5.32
C ARG A 50 8.98 -2.94 -5.96
N LYS A 51 7.95 -2.54 -5.20
CA LYS A 51 6.88 -1.65 -5.66
C LYS A 51 7.08 -0.21 -5.21
N THR A 52 8.06 0.08 -4.38
CA THR A 52 8.42 1.43 -3.94
C THR A 52 9.74 1.89 -4.55
N ASP A 53 9.84 3.18 -4.83
CA ASP A 53 11.08 3.85 -5.23
C ASP A 53 11.39 4.97 -4.21
N GLU A 54 12.68 5.21 -3.95
CA GLU A 54 13.11 6.32 -3.11
C GLU A 54 12.88 7.64 -3.84
N CYS A 55 12.19 8.58 -3.21
CA CYS A 55 12.04 9.92 -3.74
C CYS A 55 13.35 10.70 -3.57
N PRO A 56 13.94 11.24 -4.65
CA PRO A 56 15.22 11.97 -4.57
C PRO A 56 15.11 13.32 -3.82
N ARG A 57 13.89 13.83 -3.63
CA ARG A 57 13.60 15.10 -2.94
C ARG A 57 13.51 14.92 -1.43
N CYS A 58 12.58 14.07 -0.96
CA CYS A 58 12.32 13.88 0.46
C CYS A 58 12.98 12.63 1.07
N ARG A 59 13.69 11.82 0.26
CA ARG A 59 14.35 10.56 0.67
C ARG A 59 13.41 9.52 1.29
N THR A 60 12.10 9.66 1.05
CA THR A 60 11.09 8.71 1.49
C THR A 60 10.86 7.65 0.42
N PHE A 61 10.64 6.40 0.84
CA PHE A 61 10.20 5.34 -0.07
C PHE A 61 8.72 5.53 -0.39
N VAL A 62 8.42 5.67 -1.68
CA VAL A 62 7.06 5.93 -2.16
C VAL A 62 6.69 4.87 -3.17
N SER A 63 5.47 4.35 -3.09
CA SER A 63 4.96 3.38 -4.06
C SER A 63 5.03 3.92 -5.49
N ARG A 64 5.58 3.16 -6.44
CA ARG A 64 5.68 3.50 -7.87
C ARG A 64 4.36 3.97 -8.46
N ALA A 65 3.26 3.37 -8.00
CA ALA A 65 1.91 3.73 -8.43
C ALA A 65 1.52 5.18 -8.07
N VAL A 66 2.04 5.72 -6.96
CA VAL A 66 1.77 7.10 -6.52
C VAL A 66 2.99 8.01 -6.65
N PHE A 67 4.17 7.48 -7.03
CA PHE A 67 5.42 8.23 -7.16
C PHE A 67 5.28 9.45 -8.07
N GLY A 68 4.59 9.32 -9.21
CA GLY A 68 4.37 10.45 -10.12
C GLY A 68 3.56 11.58 -9.47
N ARG A 69 2.49 11.25 -8.73
CA ARG A 69 1.68 12.24 -8.01
C ARG A 69 2.45 12.84 -6.84
N HIS A 70 3.15 12.00 -6.09
CA HIS A 70 4.02 12.42 -5.00
C HIS A 70 5.06 13.41 -5.51
N TYR A 71 5.86 13.04 -6.52
CA TYR A 71 6.89 13.90 -7.08
C TYR A 71 6.35 15.24 -7.61
N ALA A 72 5.13 15.24 -8.17
CA ALA A 72 4.51 16.44 -8.72
C ALA A 72 3.89 17.37 -7.66
N ASN A 73 3.23 16.83 -6.62
CA ASN A 73 2.39 17.64 -5.71
C ASN A 73 2.56 17.30 -4.23
N ASP A 74 2.65 16.01 -3.86
CA ASP A 74 2.64 15.60 -2.45
C ASP A 74 4.05 15.49 -1.83
N CYS A 75 5.10 15.77 -2.62
CA CYS A 75 6.47 15.76 -2.15
C CYS A 75 6.69 17.05 -1.35
N ALA A 76 6.43 16.96 -0.06
CA ALA A 76 6.89 17.92 0.93
C ALA A 76 8.43 17.88 0.93
N ASN A 77 9.04 18.64 0.01
CA ASN A 77 10.44 18.98 0.07
C ASN A 77 10.67 19.61 1.45
N LEU A 78 11.41 18.93 2.33
CA LEU A 78 11.87 19.47 3.60
C LEU A 78 13.08 20.40 3.37
N ASP A 79 12.95 21.32 2.42
CA ASP A 79 13.85 22.46 2.24
C ASP A 79 13.10 23.73 2.69
N GLU A 80 12.51 23.65 3.89
CA GLU A 80 12.13 24.83 4.64
C GLU A 80 13.28 25.11 5.61
N TYR A 81 14.25 25.91 5.12
CA TYR A 81 15.30 26.53 5.92
C TYR A 81 15.13 28.04 5.92
#